data_AF-A0A2M9C311-F1
#
_entry.id   AF-A0A2M9C311-F1
#
_cell.length_a   1.000
_cell.length_b   1.000
_cell.length_c   1.000
_cell.angle_alpha   90.00
_cell.angle_beta   90.00
_cell.angle_gamma   90.00
#
_symmetry.space_group_name_H-M   'P 1'
#
loop_
_entity.id
_entity.type
_entity.pdbx_description
1 polymer ?
#
loop_
_entity_poly.entity_id
_entity_poly.type
_entity_poly.pdbx_seq_one_letter_code
_entity_poly.pdbx_strand_id
1 'polypeptide(L)'
;MKLHKFIFGLSILLLAGYSVFLAVKFPSIKEIIPVHYSSGGADGFGSKMFLWLEVGINAILLFFIGLIIAYPQKAFGKESDFLETSREKAIKNRQIFLSVLSVIITLIFCGLSLKEII
;
A
#
# COMPACT_ATOMS: atom_id res chain seq x y z
N MET A 1 -6.39 21.11 1.39
CA MET A 1 -5.64 20.04 0.70
C MET A 1 -6.58 19.29 -0.24
N LYS A 2 -6.15 18.86 -1.44
CA LYS A 2 -7.02 18.07 -2.33
C LYS A 2 -7.31 16.70 -1.70
N LEU A 3 -8.57 16.22 -1.77
CA LEU A 3 -9.02 14.99 -1.10
C LEU A 3 -8.13 13.77 -1.42
N HIS A 4 -7.82 13.52 -2.70
CA HIS A 4 -6.95 12.41 -3.10
C HIS A 4 -5.56 12.49 -2.45
N LYS A 5 -4.97 13.70 -2.32
CA LYS A 5 -3.67 13.87 -1.65
C LYS A 5 -3.73 13.55 -0.16
N PHE A 6 -4.83 13.92 0.50
CA PHE A 6 -5.04 13.57 1.90
C PHE A 6 -5.16 12.06 2.10
N ILE A 7 -6.01 11.39 1.31
CA ILE A 7 -6.21 9.93 1.39
C ILE A 7 -4.90 9.19 1.07
N PHE A 8 -4.20 9.58 0.01
CA PHE A 8 -2.89 8.98 -0.32
C PHE A 8 -1.82 9.27 0.75
N GLY A 9 -1.84 10.46 1.34
CA GLY A 9 -0.97 10.80 2.47
C GLY A 9 -1.21 9.88 3.68
N LEU A 10 -2.45 9.45 3.91
CA LEU A 10 -2.76 8.47 4.95
C LEU A 10 -2.07 7.13 4.70
N SER A 11 -2.05 6.61 3.47
CA SER A 11 -1.30 5.37 3.17
C SER A 11 0.20 5.52 3.43
N ILE A 12 0.81 6.67 3.11
CA ILE A 12 2.23 6.92 3.40
C ILE A 12 2.47 6.96 4.91
N LEU A 13 1.60 7.64 5.66
CA LEU A 13 1.70 7.72 7.12
C LEU A 13 1.54 6.35 7.78
N LEU A 14 0.59 5.53 7.31
CA LEU A 14 0.39 4.17 7.79
C LEU A 14 1.62 3.29 7.54
N LEU A 15 2.19 3.32 6.33
CA LEU A 15 3.40 2.58 6.01
C LEU A 15 4.59 3.05 6.85
N ALA A 16 4.75 4.36 7.04
CA ALA A 16 5.81 4.92 7.89
C ALA A 16 5.64 4.49 9.36
N GLY A 17 4.42 4.57 9.89
CA GLY A 17 4.10 4.13 11.25
C GLY A 17 4.38 2.64 11.45
N TYR A 18 3.95 1.80 10.50
CA TYR A 18 4.25 0.37 10.51
C TYR A 18 5.75 0.10 10.40
N SER A 19 6.48 0.82 9.55
CA SER A 19 7.94 0.64 9.41
C SER A 19 8.69 0.97 10.70
N VAL A 20 8.29 2.04 11.40
CA VAL A 20 8.84 2.38 12.72
C VAL A 20 8.50 1.31 13.74
N PHE A 21 7.25 0.84 13.78
CA PHE A 21 6.82 -0.24 14.67
C PHE A 21 7.63 -1.53 14.42
N LEU A 22 7.76 -1.94 13.16
CA LEU A 22 8.56 -3.10 12.76
C LEU A 22 10.00 -2.93 13.20
N ALA A 23 10.64 -1.79 12.92
CA ALA A 23 12.03 -1.54 13.33
C ALA A 23 12.26 -1.69 14.85
N VAL A 24 11.31 -1.22 15.67
CA VAL A 24 11.37 -1.35 17.13
C VAL A 24 11.21 -2.81 17.57
N LYS A 25 10.32 -3.58 16.93
CA LYS A 25 10.04 -4.97 17.31
C LYS A 25 10.96 -6.00 16.66
N PHE A 26 11.59 -5.66 15.54
CA PHE A 26 12.35 -6.58 14.70
C PHE A 26 13.41 -7.41 15.46
N PRO A 27 14.17 -6.87 16.43
CA PRO A 27 15.14 -7.64 17.18
C PRO A 27 14.52 -8.76 18.04
N SER A 28 13.27 -8.60 18.49
CA SER A 28 12.57 -9.59 19.32
C SER A 28 11.86 -10.70 18.52
N ILE A 29 11.76 -10.54 17.19
CA ILE A 29 11.11 -11.52 16.33
C ILE A 29 12.05 -12.71 16.08
N LYS A 30 11.52 -13.93 16.16
CA LYS A 30 12.24 -15.17 15.85
C LYS A 30 12.76 -15.13 14.41
N GLU A 31 13.94 -15.71 14.16
CA GLU A 31 14.51 -15.71 12.80
C GLU A 31 13.63 -16.41 11.76
N ILE A 32 12.87 -17.43 12.18
CA ILE A 32 11.95 -18.18 11.34
C ILE A 32 10.52 -17.91 11.82
N ILE A 33 9.67 -17.43 10.90
CA ILE A 33 8.26 -17.12 11.12
C ILE A 33 7.39 -17.80 10.04
N PRO A 34 6.09 -18.01 10.30
CA PRO A 34 5.11 -18.27 9.25
C PRO A 34 5.14 -17.18 8.18
N VAL A 35 5.15 -17.59 6.91
CA VAL A 35 5.06 -16.68 5.74
C VAL A 35 3.99 -17.13 4.74
N HIS A 36 3.37 -18.30 4.98
CA HIS A 36 2.26 -18.81 4.20
C HIS A 36 1.27 -19.51 5.12
N TYR A 37 -0.01 -19.40 4.76
CA TYR A 37 -1.13 -19.94 5.52
C TYR A 37 -2.11 -20.65 4.59
N SER A 38 -2.57 -21.82 5.02
CA SER A 38 -3.73 -22.52 4.45
C SER A 38 -4.83 -22.68 5.49
N SER A 39 -5.90 -23.40 5.13
CA SER A 39 -7.02 -23.69 6.03
C SER A 39 -6.62 -24.44 7.31
N GLY A 40 -5.48 -25.16 7.28
CA GLY A 40 -4.93 -25.86 8.45
C GLY A 40 -4.04 -25.01 9.36
N GLY A 41 -3.81 -23.74 9.03
CA GLY A 41 -2.88 -22.86 9.75
C GLY A 41 -1.61 -22.58 8.96
N ALA A 42 -0.52 -22.29 9.66
CA ALA A 42 0.78 -22.01 9.03
C ALA A 42 1.33 -23.28 8.37
N ASP A 43 1.58 -23.22 7.07
CA ASP A 43 2.10 -24.33 6.27
C ASP A 43 3.35 -23.96 5.45
N GLY A 44 3.80 -22.71 5.55
CA GLY A 44 5.09 -22.26 5.02
C GLY A 44 5.79 -21.33 6.00
N PHE A 45 7.10 -21.53 6.16
CA PHE A 45 7.96 -20.80 7.09
C PHE A 45 9.14 -20.18 6.36
N GLY A 46 9.58 -19.01 6.79
CA GLY A 46 10.65 -18.25 6.15
C GLY A 46 11.34 -17.31 7.11
N SER A 47 12.33 -16.57 6.59
CA SER A 47 13.07 -15.59 7.39
C SER A 47 12.17 -14.43 7.82
N LYS A 48 12.37 -13.89 9.03
CA LYS A 48 11.73 -12.63 9.45
C LYS A 48 12.01 -11.44 8.52
N MET A 49 13.03 -11.53 7.66
CA MET A 49 13.31 -10.53 6.62
C MET A 49 12.14 -10.36 5.63
N PHE A 50 11.25 -11.34 5.49
CA PHE A 50 10.05 -11.21 4.67
C PHE A 50 9.13 -10.07 5.13
N LEU A 51 9.14 -9.71 6.42
CA LEU A 51 8.40 -8.55 6.94
C LEU A 51 8.89 -7.23 6.32
N TRP A 52 10.21 -7.11 6.09
CA TRP A 52 10.78 -5.94 5.38
C TRP A 52 10.55 -5.99 3.87
N LEU A 53 10.48 -7.19 3.29
CA LEU A 53 10.12 -7.36 1.88
C LEU A 53 8.70 -6.83 1.62
N GLU A 54 7.74 -7.11 2.51
CA GLU A 54 6.37 -6.59 2.44
C GLU A 54 6.33 -5.05 2.53
N VAL A 55 7.12 -4.44 3.42
CA VAL A 55 7.31 -2.98 3.48
C VAL A 55 7.84 -2.45 2.14
N GLY A 56 8.86 -3.10 1.58
CA GLY A 56 9.48 -2.70 0.32
C GLY A 56 8.51 -2.78 -0.86
N ILE A 57 7.77 -3.87 -0.99
CA ILE A 57 6.75 -4.04 -2.05
C ILE A 57 5.67 -2.96 -1.92
N ASN A 58 5.16 -2.72 -0.71
CA ASN A 58 4.16 -1.68 -0.49
C ASN A 58 4.71 -0.28 -0.83
N ALA A 59 5.94 0.04 -0.42
CA ALA A 59 6.59 1.31 -0.76
C ALA A 59 6.70 1.52 -2.28
N ILE A 60 7.08 0.47 -3.03
CA ILE A 60 7.17 0.50 -4.49
C ILE A 60 5.79 0.73 -5.12
N LEU A 61 4.75 0.03 -4.65
CA LEU A 61 3.38 0.21 -5.12
C LEU A 61 2.89 1.65 -4.87
N LEU A 62 3.08 2.16 -3.65
CA LEU A 62 2.72 3.54 -3.31
C LEU A 62 3.51 4.54 -4.16
N PHE A 63 4.79 4.30 -4.43
CA PHE A 63 5.59 5.16 -5.31
C PHE A 63 4.97 5.24 -6.71
N PHE A 64 4.67 4.10 -7.35
CA PHE A 64 4.06 4.09 -8.69
C PHE A 64 2.66 4.71 -8.71
N ILE A 65 1.82 4.42 -7.71
CA ILE A 65 0.49 5.05 -7.60
C ILE A 65 0.63 6.56 -7.39
N GLY A 66 1.58 6.97 -6.54
CA GLY A 66 1.90 8.38 -6.28
C GLY A 66 2.33 9.13 -7.53
N LEU A 67 3.12 8.51 -8.41
CA LEU A 67 3.48 9.08 -9.72
C LEU A 67 2.24 9.31 -10.59
N ILE A 68 1.31 8.35 -10.66
CA ILE A 68 0.06 8.49 -11.42
C ILE A 68 -0.80 9.62 -10.84
N ILE A 69 -0.90 9.72 -9.52
CA ILE A 69 -1.65 10.79 -8.84
C ILE A 69 -0.99 12.16 -9.06
N ALA A 70 0.35 12.25 -9.06
CA ALA A 70 1.09 13.48 -9.26
C ALA A 70 1.07 13.98 -10.71
N TYR A 71 1.09 13.05 -11.69
CA TYR A 71 1.12 13.34 -13.12
C TYR A 71 -0.06 12.73 -13.89
N PRO A 72 -1.31 13.03 -13.50
CA PRO A 72 -2.49 12.33 -14.02
C PRO A 72 -2.71 12.57 -15.52
N GLN A 73 -2.30 13.73 -16.04
CA GLN A 73 -2.42 14.04 -17.47
C GLN A 73 -1.53 13.16 -18.36
N LYS A 74 -0.39 12.72 -17.84
CA LYS A 74 0.50 11.78 -18.54
C LYS A 74 -0.03 10.35 -18.46
N ALA A 75 -0.64 9.97 -17.33
CA ALA A 75 -1.12 8.63 -17.08
C ALA A 75 -2.47 8.31 -17.77
N PHE A 76 -3.39 9.28 -17.84
CA PHE A 76 -4.77 9.02 -18.29
C PHE A 76 -5.08 9.43 -19.73
N GLY A 77 -4.06 9.67 -20.56
CA GLY A 77 -4.24 10.01 -21.97
C GLY A 77 -4.96 11.35 -22.22
N LYS A 78 -4.97 11.80 -23.49
CA LYS A 78 -5.71 13.00 -23.92
C LYS A 78 -7.10 12.67 -24.46
N GLU A 79 -7.23 11.54 -25.13
CA GLU A 79 -8.44 11.05 -25.75
C GLU A 79 -8.89 9.84 -24.95
N SER A 80 -9.86 10.02 -24.07
CA SER A 80 -10.60 8.87 -23.59
C SER A 80 -12.05 9.25 -23.57
N ASP A 81 -12.89 8.34 -24.06
CA ASP A 81 -14.32 8.43 -23.95
C ASP A 81 -14.66 8.28 -22.45
N PHE A 82 -14.83 9.41 -21.77
CA PHE A 82 -15.08 9.43 -20.33
C PHE A 82 -16.57 9.21 -20.10
N LEU A 83 -16.92 8.33 -19.17
CA LEU A 83 -18.31 8.20 -18.70
C LEU A 83 -18.74 9.46 -17.92
N GLU A 84 -17.79 10.18 -17.33
CA GLU A 84 -18.06 11.44 -16.65
C GLU A 84 -18.28 12.62 -17.60
N THR A 85 -19.10 13.57 -17.12
CA THR A 85 -19.45 14.82 -17.81
C THR A 85 -18.28 15.71 -18.22
N SER A 86 -17.09 15.49 -17.65
CA SER A 86 -15.87 16.18 -18.06
C SER A 86 -14.62 15.37 -17.74
N ARG A 87 -13.58 15.60 -18.55
CA ARG A 87 -12.23 15.03 -18.35
C ARG A 87 -11.67 15.33 -16.96
N GLU A 88 -11.88 16.55 -16.46
CA GLU A 88 -11.40 16.96 -15.14
C GLU A 88 -12.05 16.15 -14.03
N LYS A 89 -13.36 15.90 -14.14
CA LYS A 89 -14.11 15.09 -13.18
C LYS A 89 -13.65 13.63 -13.21
N ALA A 90 -13.44 13.07 -14.40
CA ALA A 90 -12.91 11.71 -14.56
C ALA A 90 -11.50 11.57 -13.94
N ILE A 91 -10.58 12.50 -14.24
CA ILE A 91 -9.23 12.50 -13.66
C ILE A 91 -9.31 12.58 -12.14
N LYS A 92 -10.13 13.47 -11.59
CA LYS A 92 -10.31 13.62 -10.14
C LYS A 92 -10.84 12.33 -9.51
N ASN A 93 -11.84 11.69 -10.12
CA ASN A 93 -12.41 10.43 -9.64
C ASN A 93 -11.36 9.31 -9.63
N ARG A 94 -10.59 9.15 -10.72
CA ARG A 94 -9.51 8.17 -10.82
C ARG A 94 -8.42 8.40 -9.78
N GLN A 95 -8.03 9.65 -9.53
CA GLN A 95 -7.07 9.98 -8.46
C GLN A 95 -7.61 9.58 -7.07
N ILE A 96 -8.90 9.85 -6.79
CA ILE A 96 -9.54 9.47 -5.52
C ILE A 96 -9.56 7.94 -5.39
N PHE A 97 -9.99 7.23 -6.43
CA PHE A 97 -10.01 5.77 -6.46
C PHE A 97 -8.63 5.18 -6.17
N LEU A 98 -7.58 5.64 -6.86
CA LEU A 98 -6.22 5.19 -6.63
C LEU A 98 -5.72 5.50 -5.21
N SER A 99 -6.14 6.63 -4.65
CA SER A 99 -5.78 6.99 -3.26
C SER A 99 -6.45 6.05 -2.25
N VAL A 100 -7.73 5.71 -2.45
CA VAL A 100 -8.44 4.74 -1.59
C VAL A 100 -7.82 3.34 -1.73
N LEU A 101 -7.53 2.93 -2.97
CA LEU A 101 -6.85 1.66 -3.24
C LEU A 101 -5.49 1.57 -2.53
N SER A 102 -4.74 2.68 -2.49
CA SER A 102 -3.45 2.77 -1.78
C SER A 102 -3.59 2.49 -0.28
N VAL A 103 -4.65 3.01 0.35
CA VAL A 103 -4.95 2.73 1.77
C VAL A 103 -5.29 1.25 1.96
N ILE A 104 -6.14 0.68 1.11
CA ILE A 104 -6.52 -0.74 1.20
C ILE A 104 -5.29 -1.64 1.05
N ILE A 105 -4.46 -1.41 0.02
CA ILE A 105 -3.19 -2.13 -0.19
C ILE A 105 -2.33 -2.03 1.06
N THR A 106 -2.16 -0.82 1.60
CA THR A 106 -1.34 -0.60 2.80
C THR A 106 -1.87 -1.35 4.01
N LEU A 107 -3.19 -1.36 4.22
CA LEU A 107 -3.81 -2.10 5.32
C LEU A 107 -3.67 -3.60 5.17
N ILE A 108 -3.76 -4.14 3.95
CA ILE A 108 -3.53 -5.56 3.68
C ILE A 108 -2.08 -5.93 4.02
N PHE A 109 -1.10 -5.22 3.44
CA PHE A 109 0.31 -5.50 3.69
C PHE A 109 0.66 -5.31 5.17
N CYS A 110 0.37 -4.17 5.78
CA CYS A 110 0.72 -3.93 7.18
C CYS A 110 -0.07 -4.84 8.13
N GLY A 111 -1.35 -5.09 7.85
CA GLY A 111 -2.25 -5.83 8.74
C GLY A 111 -1.94 -7.32 8.79
N LEU A 112 -1.61 -7.95 7.65
CA LEU A 112 -1.23 -9.36 7.61
C LEU A 112 0.05 -9.62 8.41
N SER A 113 1.03 -8.73 8.32
CA SER A 113 2.31 -8.87 9.02
C SER A 113 2.21 -8.73 10.54
N LEU A 114 1.22 -7.98 11.06
CA LEU A 114 1.09 -7.73 12.51
C LEU A 114 0.94 -9.02 13.32
N LYS A 115 0.31 -10.05 12.73
CA LYS A 115 0.12 -11.37 13.35
C LYS A 115 1.43 -12.07 13.70
N GLU A 116 2.50 -11.80 12.96
CA GLU A 116 3.81 -12.42 13.20
C GLU A 116 4.67 -11.63 14.19
N ILE A 117 4.24 -10.41 14.55
CA ILE A 117 4.99 -9.47 15.39
C ILE A 117 4.42 -9.40 16.82
N ILE A 118 3.09 -9.51 16.97
CA ILE A 118 2.36 -9.40 18.24
C ILE A 118 2.00 -10.79 18.77
#